data_AF-A0A841VB50-F1
#
_entry.id   AF-A0A841VB50-F1
#
_cell.length_a   1.000
_cell.length_b   1.000
_cell.length_c   1.000
_cell.angle_alpha   90.00
_cell.angle_beta   90.00
_cell.angle_gamma   90.00
#
_symmetry.space_group_name_H-M   'P 1'
#
loop_
_entity.id
_entity.type
_entity.pdbx_description
1 polymer ?
#
loop_
_entity_poly.entity_id
_entity_poly.type
_entity_poly.pdbx_seq_one_letter_code
_entity_poly.pdbx_strand_id
1 'polypeptide(L)'
;MLKLTYTESSFDLERLTLSLEEWVAQRVILALRVGQSLCIEPSTASFLLPIDLPGVEVLKAEVKRDDREIIALCASDTQYMEVTLQGSWLSDSSKDAVGVFFTTMSDRAEFFLHKLWQEAQACASVMSE
;
A
#
# COMPACT_ATOMS: atom_id res chain seq x y z
N MET A 1 7.91 5.83 2.07
CA MET A 1 7.16 5.13 1.01
C MET A 1 6.41 3.95 1.62
N LEU A 2 5.29 3.53 1.02
CA LEU A 2 4.53 2.38 1.48
C LEU A 2 4.84 1.14 0.64
N LYS A 3 4.94 0.00 1.32
CA LYS A 3 5.08 -1.33 0.73
C LYS A 3 3.88 -2.17 1.15
N LEU A 4 3.25 -2.82 0.18
CA LEU A 4 2.19 -3.80 0.39
C LEU A 4 2.71 -5.18 -0.02
N THR A 5 2.66 -6.14 0.90
CA THR A 5 3.03 -7.54 0.66
C THR A 5 1.78 -8.40 0.76
N TYR A 6 1.33 -8.93 -0.38
CA TYR A 6 0.16 -9.79 -0.42
C TYR A 6 0.52 -11.19 0.08
N THR A 7 -0.31 -11.72 0.98
CA THR A 7 -0.25 -13.11 1.46
C THR A 7 -1.43 -13.89 0.88
N GLU A 8 -1.53 -15.20 1.16
CA GLU A 8 -2.63 -16.03 0.66
C GLU A 8 -4.02 -15.58 1.16
N SER A 9 -4.09 -14.89 2.30
CA SER A 9 -5.37 -14.52 2.95
C SER A 9 -5.50 -13.05 3.33
N SER A 10 -4.43 -12.27 3.21
CA SER A 10 -4.38 -10.87 3.63
C SER A 10 -3.28 -10.10 2.88
N PHE A 11 -2.94 -8.91 3.37
CA PHE A 11 -1.70 -8.24 3.00
C PHE A 11 -1.13 -7.52 4.22
N ASP A 12 0.19 -7.31 4.21
CA ASP A 12 0.89 -6.45 5.15
C ASP A 12 1.20 -5.11 4.51
N LEU A 13 0.92 -4.01 5.21
CA LEU A 13 1.28 -2.66 4.81
C LEU A 13 2.35 -2.12 5.75
N GLU A 14 3.49 -1.79 5.17
CA GLU A 14 4.68 -1.34 5.88
C GLU A 14 5.12 0.05 5.38
N ARG A 15 5.53 0.92 6.30
CA ARG A 15 6.24 2.15 5.94
C ARG A 15 7.75 1.91 5.86
N LEU A 16 8.31 2.15 4.69
CA LEU A 16 9.75 2.08 4.44
C LEU A 16 10.39 3.48 4.48
N THR A 17 11.56 3.55 5.09
CA THR A 17 12.38 4.77 5.18
C THR A 17 13.31 4.97 3.98
N LEU A 18 13.50 3.93 3.16
CA LEU A 18 14.29 3.99 1.94
C LEU A 18 13.52 4.73 0.83
N SER A 19 14.26 5.37 -0.07
CA SER A 19 13.67 5.86 -1.32
C SER A 19 13.25 4.69 -2.22
N LEU A 20 12.37 4.97 -3.17
CA LEU A 20 11.98 3.96 -4.16
C LEU A 20 13.19 3.48 -4.97
N GLU A 21 14.02 4.42 -5.41
CA GLU A 21 15.23 4.15 -6.21
C GLU A 21 16.22 3.27 -5.43
N GLU A 22 16.46 3.57 -4.16
CA GLU A 22 17.34 2.77 -3.30
C GLU A 22 16.83 1.34 -3.13
N TRP A 23 15.53 1.20 -2.88
CA TRP A 23 14.89 -0.09 -2.66
C TRP A 23 14.83 -0.95 -3.92
N VAL A 24 14.60 -0.33 -5.09
CA VAL A 24 14.65 -0.98 -6.40
C VAL A 24 16.08 -1.39 -6.73
N ALA A 25 17.06 -0.51 -6.55
CA ALA A 25 18.47 -0.78 -6.85
C ALA A 25 18.98 -2.02 -6.09
N GLN A 26 18.65 -2.14 -4.80
CA GLN A 26 19.00 -3.31 -3.99
C GLN A 26 18.47 -4.62 -4.58
N ARG A 27 17.23 -4.62 -5.11
CA ARG A 27 16.59 -5.80 -5.72
C ARG A 27 17.15 -6.12 -7.08
N VAL A 28 17.41 -5.11 -7.90
CA VAL A 28 18.06 -5.28 -9.21
C VAL A 28 19.46 -5.91 -9.03
N ILE A 29 20.25 -5.40 -8.07
CA ILE A 29 21.59 -5.95 -7.78
C ILE A 29 21.49 -7.42 -7.37
N LEU A 30 20.52 -7.78 -6.51
CA LEU A 30 20.32 -9.16 -6.10
C LEU A 30 19.91 -10.03 -7.29
N ALA A 31 18.90 -9.64 -8.06
CA ALA A 31 18.38 -10.35 -9.23
C ALA A 31 19.49 -10.66 -10.24
N LEU A 32 20.35 -9.68 -10.54
CA LEU A 32 21.52 -9.86 -11.39
C LEU A 32 22.51 -10.90 -10.86
N ARG A 33 22.72 -10.96 -9.54
CA ARG A 33 23.64 -11.93 -8.92
C ARG A 33 23.10 -13.35 -8.91
N VAL A 34 21.78 -13.51 -8.80
CA VAL A 34 21.13 -14.83 -8.75
C VAL A 34 20.62 -15.30 -10.12
N GLY A 35 20.79 -14.48 -11.17
CA GLY A 35 20.33 -14.81 -12.52
C GLY A 35 18.81 -14.87 -12.65
N GLN A 36 18.08 -14.13 -11.81
CA GLN A 36 16.62 -14.04 -11.85
C GLN A 36 16.18 -12.77 -12.56
N SER A 37 15.05 -12.86 -13.26
CA SER A 37 14.36 -11.71 -13.82
C SER A 37 13.71 -10.88 -12.72
N LEU A 38 13.60 -9.58 -12.95
CA LEU A 38 12.87 -8.66 -12.10
C LEU A 38 11.99 -7.79 -12.99
N CYS A 39 10.68 -7.90 -12.83
CA CYS A 39 9.68 -7.11 -13.54
C CYS A 39 9.15 -6.02 -12.61
N ILE A 40 9.05 -4.80 -13.12
CA ILE A 40 8.45 -3.66 -12.41
C ILE A 40 7.48 -2.99 -13.37
N GLU A 41 6.21 -2.93 -12.99
CA GLU A 41 5.14 -2.41 -13.84
C GLU A 41 4.23 -1.44 -13.07
N PRO A 42 3.77 -0.33 -13.68
CA PRO A 42 2.75 0.52 -13.09
C PRO A 42 1.48 -0.26 -12.82
N SER A 43 0.91 -0.10 -11.63
CA SER A 43 -0.28 -0.85 -11.21
C SER A 43 -1.04 -0.10 -10.11
N THR A 44 -2.15 -0.70 -9.68
CA THR A 44 -2.94 -0.26 -8.54
C THR A 44 -3.04 -1.33 -7.48
N ALA A 45 -3.10 -0.92 -6.22
CA ALA A 45 -3.41 -1.79 -5.10
C ALA A 45 -4.61 -1.24 -4.33
N SER A 46 -5.59 -2.10 -4.05
CA SER A 46 -6.80 -1.71 -3.35
C SER A 46 -7.01 -2.54 -2.09
N PHE A 47 -7.51 -1.89 -1.03
CA PHE A 47 -7.85 -2.52 0.23
C PHE A 47 -8.95 -1.76 0.98
N LEU A 48 -9.56 -2.42 1.97
CA LEU A 48 -10.66 -1.85 2.74
C LEU A 48 -10.17 -1.28 4.08
N LEU A 49 -10.75 -0.15 4.49
CA LEU A 49 -10.64 0.40 5.83
C LEU A 49 -12.03 0.63 6.43
N PRO A 50 -12.26 0.32 7.72
CA PRO A 50 -13.49 0.70 8.40
C PRO A 50 -13.68 2.23 8.41
N ILE A 51 -14.91 2.68 8.15
CA ILE A 51 -15.22 4.12 8.03
C ILE A 51 -15.28 4.85 9.37
N ASP A 52 -15.44 4.11 10.48
CA ASP A 52 -15.59 4.61 11.84
C ASP A 52 -14.26 4.84 12.56
N LEU A 53 -13.13 4.55 11.89
CA LEU A 53 -11.81 4.76 12.47
C LEU A 53 -11.51 6.25 12.70
N PRO A 54 -10.93 6.60 13.86
CA PRO A 54 -10.60 7.97 14.18
C PRO A 54 -9.48 8.48 13.27
N GLY A 55 -9.83 9.41 12.37
CA GLY A 55 -8.87 10.01 11.43
C GLY A 55 -9.18 9.76 9.97
N VAL A 56 -10.20 8.97 9.63
CA VAL A 56 -10.67 8.79 8.25
C VAL A 56 -11.01 10.12 7.58
N GLU A 57 -11.68 11.03 8.28
CA GLU A 57 -11.99 12.36 7.75
C GLU A 57 -10.74 13.23 7.53
N VAL A 58 -9.71 13.03 8.34
CA VAL A 58 -8.42 13.72 8.15
C VAL A 58 -7.72 13.17 6.91
N LEU A 59 -7.70 11.83 6.72
CA LEU A 59 -7.17 11.23 5.50
C LEU A 59 -7.91 11.76 4.27
N LYS A 60 -9.25 11.78 4.26
CA LYS A 60 -10.04 12.34 3.16
C LYS A 60 -9.68 13.79 2.85
N ALA A 61 -9.44 14.60 3.88
CA ALA A 61 -9.03 15.98 3.71
C ALA A 61 -7.60 16.12 3.15
N GLU A 62 -6.67 15.25 3.52
CA GLU A 62 -5.32 15.23 2.93
C GLU A 62 -5.35 14.73 1.48
N VAL A 63 -6.14 13.69 1.15
CA VAL A 63 -6.32 13.21 -0.23
C VAL A 63 -6.86 14.31 -1.13
N LYS A 64 -7.86 15.08 -0.67
CA LYS A 64 -8.40 16.21 -1.43
C LYS A 64 -7.41 17.35 -1.68
N ARG A 65 -6.33 17.43 -0.89
CA ARG A 65 -5.26 18.44 -1.05
C ARG A 65 -4.12 17.93 -1.91
N ASP A 66 -4.05 16.64 -2.20
CA ASP A 66 -2.98 16.03 -2.97
C ASP A 66 -3.39 15.95 -4.45
N ASP A 67 -2.84 16.84 -5.28
CA ASP A 67 -3.16 16.94 -6.71
C ASP A 67 -2.62 15.77 -7.55
N ARG A 68 -1.86 14.85 -6.95
CA ARG A 68 -1.17 13.77 -7.67
C ARG A 68 -2.04 12.55 -7.96
N GLU A 69 -3.26 12.51 -7.43
CA GLU A 69 -4.23 11.41 -7.59
C GLU A 69 -3.65 10.02 -7.25
N ILE A 70 -2.64 9.96 -6.36
CA ILE A 70 -1.99 8.70 -5.96
C ILE A 70 -2.92 7.81 -5.13
N ILE A 71 -3.86 8.42 -4.42
CA ILE A 71 -4.80 7.74 -3.55
C ILE A 71 -6.23 8.12 -3.92
N ALA A 72 -7.05 7.12 -4.18
CA ALA A 72 -8.48 7.25 -4.38
C ALA A 72 -9.23 6.60 -3.22
N LEU A 73 -10.27 7.28 -2.74
CA LEU A 73 -11.12 6.83 -1.64
C LEU A 73 -12.56 6.69 -2.14
N CYS A 74 -13.11 5.48 -2.07
CA CYS A 74 -14.47 5.18 -2.52
C CYS A 74 -15.27 4.53 -1.38
N ALA A 75 -16.53 4.95 -1.18
CA ALA A 75 -17.41 4.22 -0.26
C ALA A 75 -17.72 2.85 -0.86
N SER A 76 -17.32 1.78 -0.17
CA SER A 76 -17.54 0.41 -0.62
C SER A 76 -18.92 -0.09 -0.14
N ASP A 77 -19.17 0.06 1.17
CA ASP A 77 -20.47 -0.23 1.79
C ASP A 77 -20.74 0.72 2.99
N THR A 78 -21.68 0.35 3.87
CA THR A 78 -22.05 1.16 5.05
C THR A 78 -21.04 1.13 6.19
N GLN A 79 -20.04 0.24 6.14
CA GLN A 79 -19.06 0.00 7.20
C GLN A 79 -17.62 0.18 6.71
N TYR A 80 -17.35 0.03 5.42
CA TYR A 80 -16.02 0.04 4.83
C TYR A 80 -15.90 1.01 3.66
N MET A 81 -14.71 1.62 3.57
CA MET A 81 -14.26 2.43 2.45
C MET A 81 -13.12 1.69 1.76
N GLU A 82 -13.17 1.67 0.43
CA GLU A 82 -12.07 1.20 -0.39
C GLU A 82 -11.03 2.31 -0.57
N VAL A 83 -9.78 1.97 -0.28
CA VAL A 83 -8.59 2.75 -0.59
C VAL A 83 -7.93 2.12 -1.80
N THR A 84 -7.74 2.89 -2.86
CA THR A 84 -6.98 2.48 -4.04
C THR A 84 -5.74 3.35 -4.18
N LEU A 85 -4.58 2.70 -4.30
CA LEU A 85 -3.27 3.35 -4.44
C LEU A 85 -2.72 3.13 -5.85
N GLN A 86 -2.22 4.19 -6.47
CA GLN A 86 -1.40 4.13 -7.67
C GLN A 86 0.06 3.91 -7.29
N GLY A 87 0.75 3.03 -8.00
CA GLY A 87 2.14 2.71 -7.68
C GLY A 87 2.75 1.77 -8.70
N SER A 88 3.62 0.89 -8.23
CA SER A 88 4.16 -0.16 -9.10
C SER A 88 4.20 -1.51 -8.40
N TRP A 89 4.03 -2.54 -9.21
CA TRP A 89 4.11 -3.93 -8.83
C TRP A 89 5.49 -4.47 -9.18
N LEU A 90 6.09 -5.21 -8.25
CA LEU A 90 7.35 -5.93 -8.45
C LEU A 90 7.15 -7.42 -8.28
N SER A 91 7.62 -8.16 -9.29
CA SER A 91 7.53 -9.63 -9.37
C SER A 91 8.71 -10.20 -10.16
N ASP A 92 8.85 -11.52 -10.16
CA ASP A 92 9.82 -12.28 -10.97
C ASP A 92 9.35 -12.49 -12.41
N SER A 93 8.05 -12.42 -12.70
CA SER A 93 7.50 -12.29 -14.05
C SER A 93 6.30 -11.34 -14.14
N SER A 94 6.00 -10.83 -15.34
CA SER A 94 4.88 -9.92 -15.60
C SER A 94 3.48 -10.53 -15.46
N LYS A 95 3.38 -11.81 -15.08
CA LYS A 95 2.09 -12.52 -14.93
C LYS A 95 1.83 -13.01 -13.51
N ASP A 96 2.74 -12.75 -12.57
CA ASP A 96 2.61 -13.28 -11.23
C ASP A 96 1.64 -12.48 -10.38
N ALA A 97 0.67 -13.20 -9.82
CA ALA A 97 -0.26 -12.69 -8.81
C ALA A 97 0.41 -12.51 -7.43
N VAL A 98 1.63 -13.03 -7.27
CA VAL A 98 2.44 -12.91 -6.06
C VAL A 98 3.56 -11.92 -6.32
N GLY A 99 3.67 -10.93 -5.45
CA GLY A 99 4.62 -9.84 -5.63
C GLY A 99 4.54 -8.81 -4.52
N VAL A 100 5.28 -7.73 -4.73
CA VAL A 100 5.34 -6.62 -3.80
C VAL A 100 4.87 -5.37 -4.51
N PHE A 101 3.85 -4.72 -3.98
CA PHE A 101 3.43 -3.41 -4.44
C PHE A 101 4.13 -2.33 -3.62
N PHE A 102 4.47 -1.21 -4.27
CA PHE A 102 4.97 -0.04 -3.60
C PHE A 102 4.38 1.23 -4.18
N THR A 103 4.26 2.25 -3.34
CA THR A 103 3.77 3.58 -3.75
C THR A 103 4.47 4.69 -2.97
N THR A 104 4.55 5.84 -3.62
CA THR A 104 5.09 7.09 -3.07
C THR A 104 4.03 8.17 -3.16
N MET A 105 3.72 8.79 -2.03
CA MET A 105 2.71 9.86 -1.91
C MET A 105 3.25 10.96 -0.98
N SER A 106 2.43 11.97 -0.68
CA SER A 106 2.82 12.98 0.31
C SER A 106 3.02 12.38 1.72
N ASP A 107 3.98 12.90 2.48
CA ASP A 107 4.31 12.42 3.83
C ASP A 107 3.09 12.37 4.76
N ARG A 108 2.17 13.33 4.60
CA ARG A 108 0.94 13.38 5.39
C ARG A 108 -0.03 12.27 5.02
N ALA A 109 -0.32 12.08 3.74
CA ALA A 109 -1.20 11.01 3.28
C ALA A 109 -0.62 9.64 3.67
N GLU A 110 0.68 9.44 3.48
CA GLU A 110 1.38 8.23 3.90
C GLU A 110 1.23 7.98 5.40
N PHE A 111 1.50 9.00 6.23
CA PHE A 111 1.42 8.88 7.69
C PHE A 111 0.02 8.50 8.16
N PHE A 112 -1.01 9.22 7.70
CA PHE A 112 -2.38 8.95 8.12
C PHE A 112 -2.89 7.60 7.63
N LEU A 113 -2.57 7.21 6.40
CA LEU A 113 -2.97 5.92 5.86
C LEU A 113 -2.34 4.77 6.65
N HIS A 114 -1.05 4.85 6.93
CA HIS A 114 -0.35 3.83 7.73
C HIS A 114 -0.91 3.75 9.15
N LYS A 115 -1.22 4.89 9.79
CA LYS A 115 -1.81 4.91 11.13
C LYS A 115 -3.19 4.25 11.16
N LEU A 116 -4.05 4.60 10.21
CA LEU A 116 -5.40 4.01 10.09
C LEU A 116 -5.33 2.51 9.83
N TRP A 117 -4.39 2.05 9.00
CA TRP A 117 -4.14 0.63 8.79
C TRP A 117 -3.78 -0.09 10.10
N GLN A 118 -2.85 0.47 10.88
CA GLN A 118 -2.46 -0.12 12.17
C GLN A 118 -3.64 -0.19 13.16
N GLU A 119 -4.48 0.84 13.20
CA GLU A 119 -5.68 0.87 14.03
C GLU A 119 -6.73 -0.16 13.59
N ALA A 120 -6.96 -0.30 12.27
CA ALA A 120 -7.86 -1.30 11.71
C ALA A 120 -7.46 -2.72 12.13
N GLN A 121 -6.16 -3.04 12.04
CA GLN A 121 -5.62 -4.36 12.39
C GLN A 121 -5.73 -4.62 13.90
N ALA A 122 -5.52 -3.62 14.75
CA ALA A 122 -5.70 -3.76 16.19
C ALA A 122 -7.16 -4.08 16.55
N CYS A 123 -8.13 -3.40 15.93
CA CYS A 123 -9.55 -3.67 16.15
C CYS A 123 -9.97 -5.07 15.67
N ALA A 124 -9.50 -5.49 14.49
CA ALA A 124 -9.80 -6.81 13.94
C ALA A 124 -9.24 -7.95 14.82
N SER A 125 -8.06 -7.77 15.40
CA SER A 125 -7.44 -8.74 16.31
C SER A 125 -8.20 -8.90 17.62
N VAL A 126 -8.84 -7.84 18.14
CA VAL A 126 -9.61 -7.90 19.39
C VAL A 126 -10.97 -8.59 19.20
N MET A 127 -11.54 -8.52 17.99
CA MET A 127 -12.82 -9.17 17.67
C MET A 127 -12.70 -10.67 17.34
N SER A 128 -11.47 -11.19 17.23
CA SER A 128 -11.20 -12.59 16.87
C SER A 128 -10.84 -13.48 18.07
N GLU A 129 -10.88 -12.95 19.29
CA GLU A 129 -10.84 -13.68 20.58
C GLU A 129 -12.24 -13.88 21.19
#